data_AF-A0A507B7M8-F1
#
_entry.id   AF-A0A507B7M8-F1
#
_cell.length_a   1.000
_cell.length_b   1.000
_cell.length_c   1.000
_cell.angle_alpha   90.00
_cell.angle_beta   90.00
_cell.angle_gamma   90.00
#
_symmetry.space_group_name_H-M   'P 1'
#
loop_
_entity.id
_entity.type
_entity.pdbx_description
1 polymer ?
#
loop_
_entity_poly.entity_id
_entity_poly.type
_entity_poly.pdbx_seq_one_letter_code
_entity_poly.pdbx_strand_id
1 'polypeptide(L)'
;MAFGSSKWEGSPWVLDEEERLNIIKKAYDCGINTWDSTDTYSNGKSELIVSKAVKKLNIPRSKVVIMNKTFNQSWDDESRPPQINDGELVN
;
A
#
# COMPACT_ATOMS: atom_id res chain seq x y z
N MET A 1 -3.39 6.86 -2.47
CA MET A 1 -2.99 5.43 -2.57
C MET A 1 -2.88 5.02 -4.03
N ALA A 2 -1.81 4.31 -4.40
CA ALA A 2 -1.67 3.69 -5.72
C ALA A 2 -1.63 2.15 -5.62
N PHE A 3 -0.93 1.58 -4.63
CA PHE A 3 -0.77 0.14 -4.49
C PHE A 3 -1.91 -0.45 -3.66
N GLY A 4 -2.50 -1.56 -4.12
CA GLY A 4 -3.64 -2.16 -3.44
C GLY A 4 -4.41 -3.11 -4.33
N SER A 5 -5.74 -3.08 -4.23
CA SER A 5 -6.62 -3.83 -5.13
C SER A 5 -7.34 -2.89 -6.09
N SER A 6 -7.43 -3.29 -7.36
CA SER A 6 -8.23 -2.57 -8.37
C SER A 6 -9.71 -2.43 -8.00
N LYS A 7 -10.21 -3.28 -7.09
CA LYS A 7 -11.57 -3.25 -6.55
C LYS A 7 -11.76 -2.30 -5.37
N TRP A 8 -10.70 -1.60 -4.95
CA TRP A 8 -10.78 -0.72 -3.79
C TRP A 8 -11.77 0.41 -4.04
N GLU A 9 -12.77 0.50 -3.16
CA GLU A 9 -13.90 1.40 -3.32
C GLU A 9 -13.46 2.85 -3.52
N GLY A 10 -14.08 3.58 -4.45
CA GLY A 10 -13.80 5.00 -4.68
C GLY A 10 -12.36 5.31 -5.10
N SER A 11 -11.59 4.32 -5.59
CA SER A 11 -10.20 4.52 -6.00
C SER A 11 -9.87 3.74 -7.29
N PRO A 12 -10.50 4.10 -8.44
CA PRO A 12 -10.39 3.37 -9.71
C PRO A 12 -8.99 3.35 -10.34
N TRP A 13 -8.05 4.16 -9.83
CA TRP A 13 -6.66 4.20 -10.29
C TRP A 13 -5.73 3.23 -9.54
N VAL A 14 -6.26 2.50 -8.55
CA VAL A 14 -5.49 1.44 -7.87
C VAL A 14 -5.32 0.28 -8.84
N LEU A 15 -4.10 -0.25 -8.91
CA LEU A 15 -3.77 -1.37 -9.79
C LEU A 15 -3.43 -2.58 -8.92
N ASP A 16 -3.70 -3.76 -9.45
CA ASP A 16 -3.39 -5.03 -8.80
C ASP A 16 -1.87 -5.32 -8.83
N GLU A 17 -1.47 -6.36 -8.09
CA GLU A 17 -0.07 -6.67 -7.81
C GLU A 17 0.83 -6.73 -9.04
N GLU A 18 0.43 -7.43 -10.10
CA GLU A 18 1.29 -7.66 -11.27
C GLU A 18 1.68 -6.35 -11.97
N GLU A 19 0.70 -5.48 -12.22
CA GLU A 19 0.94 -4.17 -12.82
C GLU A 19 1.77 -3.27 -11.90
N ARG A 20 1.55 -3.37 -10.57
CA ARG A 20 2.33 -2.60 -9.59
C ARG A 20 3.78 -3.05 -9.49
N LEU A 21 4.06 -4.35 -9.59
CA LEU A 21 5.45 -4.85 -9.59
C LEU A 21 6.25 -4.25 -10.74
N ASN A 22 5.65 -4.10 -11.92
CA ASN A 22 6.29 -3.46 -13.07
C ASN A 22 6.63 -1.98 -12.80
N ILE A 23 5.70 -1.25 -12.17
CA ILE A 23 5.91 0.17 -11.80
C ILE A 23 7.01 0.30 -10.74
N ILE A 24 6.96 -0.52 -9.68
CA ILE A 24 7.98 -0.49 -8.61
C ILE A 24 9.35 -0.81 -9.19
N LYS A 25 9.44 -1.83 -10.06
CA LYS A 25 10.67 -2.17 -10.75
C LYS A 25 11.20 -1.00 -11.56
N LYS A 26 10.35 -0.38 -12.40
CA LYS A 26 10.77 0.74 -13.23
C LYS A 26 11.24 1.94 -12.39
N ALA A 27 10.53 2.26 -11.31
CA ALA A 27 10.92 3.32 -10.39
C ALA A 27 12.29 3.03 -9.76
N TYR A 28 12.49 1.80 -9.27
CA TYR A 28 13.76 1.37 -8.68
C TYR A 28 14.91 1.39 -9.69
N ASP A 29 14.69 0.91 -10.92
CA ASP A 29 15.68 0.96 -12.01
C ASP A 29 16.07 2.40 -12.37
N CYS A 30 15.16 3.36 -12.16
CA CYS A 30 15.40 4.80 -12.32
C CYS A 30 16.02 5.46 -11.07
N GLY A 31 16.38 4.70 -10.05
CA GLY A 31 17.02 5.19 -8.82
C GLY A 31 16.05 5.64 -7.73
N ILE A 32 14.74 5.50 -7.91
CA ILE A 32 13.73 5.86 -6.91
C ILE A 32 13.59 4.73 -5.89
N ASN A 33 14.04 4.97 -4.67
CA ASN A 33 14.16 3.93 -3.64
C ASN A 33 13.50 4.28 -2.29
N THR A 34 12.77 5.40 -2.21
CA THR A 34 12.00 5.77 -1.03
C THR A 34 10.52 5.51 -1.30
N TRP A 35 9.91 4.63 -0.52
CA TRP A 35 8.55 4.14 -0.74
C TRP A 35 7.71 4.36 0.50
N ASP A 36 6.49 4.85 0.29
CA ASP A 36 5.58 5.28 1.34
C ASP A 36 4.28 4.45 1.30
N SER A 37 3.80 4.01 2.47
CA SER A 37 2.57 3.24 2.65
C SER A 37 1.82 3.65 3.93
N THR A 38 0.70 2.97 4.19
CA THR A 38 -0.03 2.92 5.47
C THR A 38 -0.72 1.57 5.56
N ASP A 39 -0.96 1.12 6.78
CA ASP A 39 -1.82 -0.03 7.14
C ASP A 39 -3.18 -0.04 6.43
N THR A 40 -3.77 1.13 6.19
CA THR A 40 -5.11 1.27 5.58
C THR A 40 -5.14 1.25 4.06
N TYR A 41 -3.98 1.19 3.40
CA TYR A 41 -3.95 1.17 1.94
C TYR A 41 -4.39 -0.19 1.40
N SER A 42 -5.67 -0.25 1.01
CA SER A 42 -6.38 -1.47 0.64
C SER A 42 -6.31 -2.52 1.74
N ASN A 43 -6.58 -2.12 2.99
CA ASN A 43 -6.52 -2.97 4.18
C ASN A 43 -5.21 -3.80 4.22
N GLY A 44 -4.06 -3.12 4.19
CA GLY A 44 -2.74 -3.75 4.25
C GLY A 44 -2.23 -4.36 2.94
N LYS A 45 -3.05 -4.47 1.88
CA LYS A 45 -2.58 -5.02 0.59
C LYS A 45 -1.40 -4.25 0.00
N SER A 46 -1.33 -2.92 0.20
CA SER A 46 -0.17 -2.12 -0.23
C SER A 46 1.14 -2.61 0.38
N GLU A 47 1.16 -2.91 1.68
CA GLU A 47 2.35 -3.39 2.39
C GLU A 47 2.78 -4.78 1.90
N LEU A 48 1.80 -5.65 1.61
CA LEU A 48 2.05 -6.96 1.02
C LEU A 48 2.69 -6.85 -0.37
N ILE A 49 2.21 -5.93 -1.22
CA ILE A 49 2.78 -5.69 -2.55
C ILE A 49 4.22 -5.19 -2.42
N VAL A 50 4.50 -4.25 -1.52
CA VAL A 50 5.87 -3.75 -1.27
C VAL A 50 6.80 -4.88 -0.82
N SER A 51 6.37 -5.71 0.12
CA SER A 51 7.13 -6.88 0.59
C SER A 51 7.43 -7.87 -0.53
N LYS A 52 6.43 -8.17 -1.37
CA LYS A 52 6.61 -9.04 -2.55
C LYS A 52 7.52 -8.41 -3.59
N ALA A 53 7.46 -7.09 -3.80
CA ALA A 53 8.35 -6.40 -4.73
C ALA A 53 9.82 -6.54 -4.32
N VAL A 54 10.15 -6.30 -3.05
CA VAL A 54 11.52 -6.47 -2.52
C VAL A 54 12.03 -7.89 -2.78
N LYS A 55 11.20 -8.91 -2.51
CA LYS A 55 11.57 -10.32 -2.68
C LYS A 55 11.66 -10.73 -4.15
N LYS A 56 10.61 -10.49 -4.95
CA LYS A 56 10.52 -10.93 -6.35
C LYS A 56 11.54 -10.24 -7.25
N LEU A 57 11.85 -8.98 -6.97
CA LEU A 57 12.82 -8.20 -7.76
C LEU A 57 14.25 -8.32 -7.21
N ASN A 58 14.48 -9.14 -6.18
CA ASN A 58 15.77 -9.30 -5.50
C ASN A 58 16.41 -7.96 -5.10
N ILE A 59 15.60 -7.01 -4.63
CA ILE A 59 16.09 -5.70 -4.22
C ILE A 59 16.72 -5.83 -2.82
N PRO A 60 18.00 -5.47 -2.63
CA PRO A 60 18.60 -5.52 -1.31
C PRO A 60 17.86 -4.57 -0.36
N ARG A 61 17.45 -5.06 0.82
CA ARG A 61 16.69 -4.25 1.80
C ARG A 61 17.42 -2.96 2.19
N SER A 62 18.74 -2.98 2.19
CA SER A 62 19.61 -1.82 2.47
C SER A 62 19.57 -0.73 1.40
N LYS A 63 19.04 -1.02 0.21
CA LYS A 63 18.94 -0.07 -0.91
C LYS A 63 17.63 0.68 -0.96
N VAL A 64 16.68 0.40 -0.07
CA VAL A 64 15.36 1.02 -0.04
C VAL A 64 15.03 1.62 1.32
N VAL A 65 14.34 2.76 1.31
CA VAL A 65 13.75 3.39 2.48
C VAL A 65 12.25 3.14 2.43
N ILE A 66 11.70 2.49 3.46
CA ILE A 66 10.27 2.17 3.54
C ILE A 66 9.70 2.98 4.70
N MET A 67 8.69 3.79 4.41
CA MET A 67 7.96 4.59 5.38
C MET A 67 6.52 4.09 5.49
N ASN A 68 6.00 4.08 6.71
CA ASN A 68 4.65 3.61 6.98
C ASN A 68 3.92 4.55 7.94
N LYS A 69 2.59 4.49 7.92
CA LYS A 69 1.71 5.27 8.80
C LYS A 69 0.66 4.36 9.42
N THR A 70 0.14 4.82 10.55
CA THR A 70 -0.97 4.23 11.29
C THR A 70 -1.86 5.36 11.76
N PHE A 71 -3.18 5.22 11.66
CA PHE A 71 -4.14 6.17 12.25
C PHE A 71 -5.58 5.69 12.08
N ASN A 72 -5.91 5.27 10.87
CA ASN A 72 -7.24 4.82 10.49
C ASN A 72 -7.39 3.31 10.72
N GLN A 73 -8.63 2.84 10.78
CA GLN A 73 -8.94 1.42 10.89
C GLN A 73 -8.65 0.69 9.58
N SER A 74 -8.26 -0.58 9.70
CA SER A 74 -8.23 -1.57 8.61
C SER A 74 -9.09 -2.75 9.02
N TRP A 75 -9.71 -3.41 8.04
CA TRP A 75 -10.49 -4.63 8.26
C TRP A 75 -9.82 -5.85 7.63
N ASP A 76 -10.23 -7.05 8.06
CA ASP A 76 -9.73 -8.31 7.51
C ASP A 76 -10.34 -8.65 6.13
N ASP A 77 -11.44 -7.99 5.76
CA ASP A 77 -12.08 -8.13 4.45
C ASP A 77 -11.63 -7.05 3.44
N GLU A 78 -12.17 -7.08 2.22
CA GLU A 78 -11.82 -6.11 1.17
C GLU A 78 -12.61 -4.79 1.23
N SER A 79 -13.54 -4.67 2.17
CA SER A 79 -14.39 -3.48 2.25
C SER A 79 -13.66 -2.33 2.95
N ARG A 80 -13.96 -1.11 2.50
CA ARG A 80 -13.35 0.09 3.08
C ARG A 80 -14.03 0.39 4.41
N PRO A 81 -13.27 0.52 5.52
CA PRO A 81 -13.83 0.95 6.78
C PRO A 81 -14.52 2.32 6.65
N PRO A 82 -15.70 2.52 7.25
CA PRO A 82 -16.40 3.78 7.20
C PRO A 82 -15.55 4.86 7.88
N GLN A 83 -15.47 6.03 7.26
CA GLN A 83 -14.80 7.19 7.84
C GLN A 83 -15.75 7.95 8.78
N ILE A 84 -16.46 7.22 9.62
CA ILE A 84 -17.38 7.81 10.60
C ILE A 84 -16.64 7.84 11.93
N ASN A 85 -16.61 9.02 12.53
CA ASN A 85 -16.04 9.27 13.83
C ASN A 85 -17.19 9.66 14.76
N ASP A 86 -18.02 8.69 15.16
CA ASP A 86 -19.19 8.88 16.03
C ASP A 86 -19.13 8.01 17.30
N GLY A 87 -17.96 7.45 17.59
CA GLY A 87 -17.71 6.64 18.78
C GLY A 87 -17.66 7.46 20.07
N GLU A 88 -17.70 6.76 21.21
CA GLU A 88 -17.73 7.35 22.56
C GLU A 88 -16.52 8.24 22.89
N LEU A 89 -15.41 8.07 22.16
CA LEU A 89 -14.13 8.79 22.35
C LEU A 89 -13.94 9.95 21.36
N VAL A 90 -14.99 10.33 20.65
CA VAL A 90 -14.96 11.46 19.72
C VAL A 90 -15.52 12.69 20.43
N ASN A 91 -14.73 13.77 20.46
CA ASN A 91 -15.13 15.05 21.06
C ASN A 91 -16.40 15.62 20.44
#